data_AF-A0A6J6KTL9-F1
#
_entry.id   AF-A0A6J6KTL9-F1
#
_cell.length_a   1.000
_cell.length_b   1.000
_cell.length_c   1.000
_cell.angle_alpha   90.00
_cell.angle_beta   90.00
_cell.angle_gamma   90.00
#
_symmetry.space_group_name_H-M   'P 1'
#
loop_
_entity.id
_entity.type
_entity.pdbx_description
1 polymer ?
#
loop_
_entity_poly.entity_id
_entity_poly.type
_entity_poly.pdbx_seq_one_letter_code
_entity_poly.pdbx_strand_id
1 'polypeptide(L)'
;MADAKGTTATIRIGATSGDGRDAEFSASGTVITFRGHMAAYDDADEDQDEKNEARRLPALKVGDSVTAVSLEPSGHSTNPPARYTEATLVQKLEELGIGRPSTYAAIVSRIIDQGYVWKRGSALVPHFLAFTVTRLMEENFTQLVDYDFTASLEEVLDEVANGEQGRLEVLKRFYFGEKTEGSIFPGLAPLVSVYGDIDARAMASLPIEGHEGIIRVGKYGPYLERGEGETLQRANIPQDLAPDEMTAEKAEELFNAPSGERELGVDPETERVILAKTGRYGPYFTEVLPEGSPKKEKPRTASLFSTMDVEQVTLDDALRMFTLPREIGLDPTEGEPITSQNGRYGPYLLKGKDSRTLPDEESIFGCTLEEALALFAQPKLRRGRGQAAGPLKVVGVDPSTQKEVVVREGRFGIYITDGETNASLRGGDSVETISIERASDLLAERRAAGPSVKKPAARKAAAKKPPVKKKATAKKKAAKKTVGTTKVISGAAAKKAAAKTKTGVGSAPVESDVTPVG
;
A
#
# COMPACT_ATOMS: atom_id res chain seq x y z
N MET A 1 -38.89 9.62 -4.54
CA MET A 1 -39.95 8.66 -4.94
C MET A 1 -40.64 8.15 -3.68
N ALA A 2 -41.71 7.35 -3.80
CA ALA A 2 -42.33 6.73 -2.62
C ALA A 2 -41.52 5.51 -2.14
N ASP A 3 -41.63 5.15 -0.87
CA ASP A 3 -40.93 3.99 -0.32
C ASP A 3 -41.49 2.66 -0.87
N ALA A 4 -40.61 1.67 -1.02
CA ALA A 4 -41.03 0.31 -1.31
C ALA A 4 -41.82 -0.28 -0.12
N LYS A 5 -42.78 -1.16 -0.41
CA LYS A 5 -43.55 -1.89 0.60
C LYS A 5 -43.53 -3.37 0.27
N GLY A 6 -43.48 -4.20 1.32
CA GLY A 6 -43.48 -5.65 1.19
C GLY A 6 -43.85 -6.32 2.52
N THR A 7 -43.77 -7.63 2.54
CA THR A 7 -44.02 -8.45 3.72
C THR A 7 -43.04 -9.62 3.73
N THR A 8 -42.35 -9.80 4.85
CA THR A 8 -41.50 -10.97 5.09
C THR A 8 -42.26 -11.97 5.95
N ALA A 9 -42.30 -13.22 5.50
CA ALA A 9 -42.88 -14.33 6.24
C ALA A 9 -41.77 -15.33 6.60
N THR A 10 -41.77 -15.76 7.86
CA THR A 10 -40.87 -16.81 8.36
C THR A 10 -41.72 -17.99 8.81
N ILE A 11 -41.48 -19.16 8.23
CA ILE A 11 -42.16 -20.42 8.53
C ILE A 11 -41.20 -21.29 9.33
N ARG A 12 -41.70 -21.96 10.36
CA ARG A 12 -41.00 -23.01 11.11
C ARG A 12 -41.76 -24.31 10.99
N ILE A 13 -41.04 -25.39 10.74
CA ILE A 13 -41.58 -26.73 10.51
C ILE A 13 -40.94 -27.66 11.54
N GLY A 14 -41.75 -28.13 12.49
CA GLY A 14 -41.33 -29.19 13.41
C GLY A 14 -41.40 -30.55 12.72
N ALA A 15 -40.39 -31.39 12.97
CA ALA A 15 -40.34 -32.77 12.52
C ALA A 15 -39.71 -33.65 13.63
N THR A 16 -40.08 -34.92 13.67
CA THR A 16 -39.40 -35.91 14.52
C THR A 16 -38.50 -36.76 13.65
N SER A 17 -37.21 -36.80 13.98
CA SER A 17 -36.19 -37.63 13.33
C SER A 17 -36.48 -39.12 13.55
N GLY A 18 -35.94 -39.99 12.68
CA GLY A 18 -36.13 -41.45 12.75
C GLY A 18 -35.58 -42.10 14.02
N ASP A 19 -34.75 -41.37 14.79
CA ASP A 19 -34.23 -41.77 16.11
C ASP A 19 -34.97 -41.09 17.29
N GLY A 20 -36.14 -40.47 17.03
CA GLY A 20 -37.02 -39.90 18.06
C GLY A 20 -36.62 -38.51 18.57
N ARG A 21 -35.64 -37.85 17.95
CA ARG A 21 -35.26 -36.46 18.28
C ARG A 21 -36.16 -35.45 17.56
N ASP A 22 -36.56 -34.39 18.26
CA ASP A 22 -37.21 -33.24 17.64
C ASP A 22 -36.21 -32.43 16.80
N ALA A 23 -36.67 -31.98 15.63
CA ALA A 23 -35.94 -31.14 14.69
C ALA A 23 -36.83 -29.97 14.24
N GLU A 24 -36.24 -28.79 14.05
CA GLU A 24 -36.91 -27.62 13.47
C GLU A 24 -36.22 -27.23 12.16
N PHE A 25 -37.00 -27.12 11.08
CA PHE A 25 -36.59 -26.49 9.84
C PHE A 25 -37.18 -25.07 9.78
N SER A 26 -36.46 -24.12 9.20
CA SER A 26 -36.95 -22.76 9.00
C SER A 26 -36.78 -22.31 7.55
N ALA A 27 -37.76 -21.55 7.06
CA ALA A 27 -37.73 -20.91 5.76
C ALA A 27 -38.20 -19.46 5.91
N SER A 28 -37.55 -18.54 5.19
CA SER A 28 -37.92 -17.12 5.19
C SER A 28 -38.00 -16.61 3.76
N GLY A 29 -39.03 -15.83 3.47
CA GLY A 29 -39.31 -15.28 2.15
C GLY A 29 -39.93 -13.90 2.25
N THR A 30 -39.53 -13.01 1.35
CA THR A 30 -40.01 -11.61 1.30
C THR A 30 -40.73 -11.38 -0.02
N VAL A 31 -41.93 -10.81 0.06
CA VAL A 31 -42.73 -10.42 -1.12
C VAL A 31 -42.88 -8.91 -1.12
N ILE A 32 -42.38 -8.25 -2.17
CA ILE A 32 -42.55 -6.81 -2.39
C ILE A 32 -43.92 -6.59 -3.03
N THR A 33 -44.79 -5.85 -2.35
CA THR A 33 -46.16 -5.53 -2.79
C THR A 33 -46.25 -4.19 -3.53
N PHE A 34 -45.25 -3.32 -3.37
CA PHE A 34 -45.13 -2.05 -4.08
C PHE A 34 -43.64 -1.68 -4.22
N ARG A 35 -43.11 -1.59 -5.46
CA ARG A 35 -41.67 -1.32 -5.70
C ARG A 35 -41.22 0.09 -5.32
N GLY A 36 -42.11 1.10 -5.30
CA GLY A 36 -41.75 2.47 -4.88
C GLY A 36 -40.56 3.03 -5.68
N HIS A 37 -39.51 3.47 -4.99
CA HIS A 37 -38.27 3.96 -5.58
C HIS A 37 -37.48 2.88 -6.35
N MET A 38 -37.62 1.60 -5.98
CA MET A 38 -36.94 0.49 -6.67
C MET A 38 -37.39 0.38 -8.14
N ALA A 39 -38.59 0.86 -8.48
CA ALA A 39 -39.08 0.87 -9.87
C ALA A 39 -38.29 1.81 -10.81
N ALA A 40 -37.34 2.59 -10.30
CA ALA A 40 -36.45 3.45 -11.08
C ALA A 40 -34.96 3.29 -10.68
N TYR A 41 -34.66 2.39 -9.75
CA TYR A 41 -33.33 2.13 -9.23
C TYR A 41 -33.30 0.69 -8.68
N ASP A 42 -33.21 -0.30 -9.57
CA ASP A 42 -32.89 -1.67 -9.18
C ASP A 42 -31.37 -1.77 -9.00
N ASP A 43 -30.91 -1.67 -7.74
CA ASP A 43 -29.58 -2.13 -7.29
C ASP A 43 -29.49 -3.68 -7.21
N ALA A 44 -30.54 -4.37 -7.68
CA ALA A 44 -30.53 -5.80 -7.85
C ALA A 44 -29.80 -6.15 -9.15
N ASP A 45 -28.68 -6.88 -9.05
CA ASP A 45 -28.23 -7.73 -10.15
C ASP A 45 -29.43 -8.56 -10.67
N GLU A 46 -29.48 -8.88 -11.96
CA GLU A 46 -30.56 -9.73 -12.52
C GLU A 46 -30.65 -11.08 -11.77
N ASP A 47 -29.47 -11.55 -11.32
CA ASP A 47 -29.21 -12.66 -10.40
C ASP A 47 -29.94 -12.60 -9.04
N GLN A 48 -30.34 -11.41 -8.56
CA GLN A 48 -31.10 -11.23 -7.32
C GLN A 48 -32.61 -11.34 -7.54
N ASP A 49 -33.15 -10.88 -8.67
CA ASP A 49 -34.59 -10.98 -8.93
C ASP A 49 -35.02 -12.43 -9.15
N GLU A 50 -34.21 -13.27 -9.81
CA GLU A 50 -34.42 -14.73 -9.87
C GLU A 50 -34.39 -15.38 -8.46
N LYS A 51 -33.42 -15.00 -7.62
CA LYS A 51 -33.32 -15.48 -6.23
C LYS A 51 -34.51 -15.02 -5.37
N ASN A 52 -35.10 -13.87 -5.67
CA ASN A 52 -36.29 -13.36 -4.98
C ASN A 52 -37.58 -14.07 -5.44
N GLU A 53 -37.71 -14.44 -6.72
CA GLU A 53 -38.81 -15.32 -7.16
C GLU A 53 -38.70 -16.72 -6.53
N ALA A 54 -37.49 -17.30 -6.49
CA ALA A 54 -37.21 -18.59 -5.86
C ALA A 54 -37.49 -18.62 -4.34
N ARG A 55 -37.55 -17.46 -3.68
CA ARG A 55 -37.85 -17.30 -2.24
C ARG A 55 -39.33 -17.05 -1.92
N ARG A 56 -40.23 -17.14 -2.91
CA ARG A 56 -41.67 -17.01 -2.66
C ARG A 56 -42.20 -18.23 -1.90
N LEU A 57 -42.71 -17.98 -0.69
CA LEU A 57 -43.31 -19.01 0.16
C LEU A 57 -44.79 -19.22 -0.18
N PRO A 58 -45.30 -20.47 -0.15
CA PRO A 58 -46.72 -20.75 -0.31
C PRO A 58 -47.52 -20.26 0.90
N ALA A 59 -48.82 -20.03 0.71
CA ALA A 59 -49.73 -19.69 1.80
C ALA A 59 -50.01 -20.93 2.68
N LEU A 60 -49.40 -20.96 3.88
CA LEU A 60 -49.61 -22.00 4.89
C LEU A 60 -50.29 -21.44 6.15
N LYS A 61 -50.88 -22.33 6.94
CA LYS A 61 -51.46 -22.08 8.26
C LYS A 61 -50.79 -22.95 9.33
N VAL A 62 -50.89 -22.52 10.58
CA VAL A 62 -50.42 -23.31 11.73
C VAL A 62 -51.21 -24.62 11.80
N GLY A 63 -50.51 -25.75 11.74
CA GLY A 63 -51.10 -27.09 11.74
C GLY A 63 -51.24 -27.75 10.37
N ASP A 64 -50.93 -27.05 9.27
CA ASP A 64 -50.86 -27.67 7.94
C ASP A 64 -49.72 -28.71 7.91
N SER A 65 -50.00 -29.91 7.36
CA SER A 65 -48.99 -30.94 7.17
C SER A 65 -48.14 -30.69 5.93
N VAL A 66 -46.83 -30.91 6.04
CA VAL A 66 -45.86 -30.77 4.96
C VAL A 66 -45.02 -32.03 4.84
N THR A 67 -44.64 -32.38 3.61
CA THR A 67 -43.83 -33.58 3.31
C THR A 67 -42.48 -33.14 2.79
N ALA A 68 -41.39 -33.63 3.40
CA ALA A 68 -40.04 -33.43 2.87
C ALA A 68 -39.88 -34.21 1.56
N VAL A 69 -39.58 -33.51 0.46
CA VAL A 69 -39.36 -34.11 -0.87
C VAL A 69 -37.93 -34.65 -1.00
N SER A 70 -36.96 -33.92 -0.46
CA SER A 70 -35.57 -34.31 -0.33
C SER A 70 -35.00 -33.82 1.01
N LEU A 71 -33.92 -34.45 1.47
CA LEU A 71 -33.15 -34.06 2.65
C LEU A 71 -31.66 -34.21 2.33
N GLU A 72 -30.96 -33.09 2.22
CA GLU A 72 -29.55 -33.03 1.84
C GLU A 72 -28.71 -32.47 3.00
N PRO A 73 -27.79 -33.26 3.60
CA PRO A 73 -26.88 -32.75 4.63
C PRO A 73 -25.91 -31.74 4.03
N SER A 74 -25.98 -30.49 4.48
CA SER A 74 -25.10 -29.42 4.01
C SER A 74 -24.06 -29.02 5.06
N GLY A 75 -22.79 -29.31 4.76
CA GLY A 75 -21.64 -28.90 5.57
C GLY A 75 -21.23 -27.46 5.25
N HIS A 76 -21.08 -26.64 6.29
CA HIS A 76 -20.64 -25.25 6.18
C HIS A 76 -19.37 -25.03 7.00
N SER A 77 -18.50 -24.14 6.54
CA SER A 77 -17.37 -23.61 7.31
C SER A 77 -17.54 -22.11 7.50
N THR A 78 -17.01 -21.56 8.59
CA THR A 78 -16.98 -20.10 8.81
C THR A 78 -15.95 -19.46 7.89
N ASN A 79 -16.40 -18.56 7.03
CA ASN A 79 -15.49 -17.73 6.24
C ASN A 79 -14.87 -16.62 7.09
N PRO A 80 -13.60 -16.22 6.85
CA PRO A 80 -13.00 -15.06 7.49
C PRO A 80 -13.72 -13.77 7.05
N PRO A 81 -13.56 -12.65 7.79
CA PRO A 81 -14.03 -11.34 7.37
C PRO A 81 -13.52 -10.98 5.97
N ALA A 82 -14.41 -10.44 5.13
CA ALA A 82 -14.04 -10.03 3.78
C ALA A 82 -13.00 -8.89 3.82
N ARG A 83 -12.02 -8.95 2.91
CA ARG A 83 -11.09 -7.84 2.68
C ARG A 83 -11.86 -6.62 2.15
N TYR A 84 -11.34 -5.42 2.43
CA TYR A 84 -11.88 -4.20 1.85
C TYR A 84 -11.74 -4.20 0.32
N THR A 85 -12.75 -3.65 -0.36
CA THR A 85 -12.64 -3.15 -1.74
C THR A 85 -12.36 -1.65 -1.69
N GLU A 86 -12.18 -0.99 -2.83
CA GLU A 86 -12.10 0.48 -2.82
C GLU A 86 -13.38 1.11 -2.25
N ALA A 87 -14.56 0.59 -2.62
CA ALA A 87 -15.84 1.10 -2.14
C ALA A 87 -16.01 0.91 -0.62
N THR A 88 -15.76 -0.30 -0.09
CA THR A 88 -15.92 -0.55 1.35
C THR A 88 -14.82 0.10 2.19
N LEU A 89 -13.63 0.35 1.64
CA LEU A 89 -12.60 1.17 2.30
C LEU A 89 -13.03 2.64 2.36
N VAL A 90 -13.58 3.20 1.28
CA VAL A 90 -14.08 4.59 1.28
C VAL A 90 -15.24 4.76 2.26
N GLN A 91 -16.20 3.81 2.28
CA GLN A 91 -17.25 3.77 3.28
C GLN A 91 -16.67 3.74 4.70
N LYS A 92 -15.66 2.90 4.97
CA LYS A 92 -15.02 2.82 6.29
C LYS A 92 -14.30 4.10 6.69
N LEU A 93 -13.67 4.79 5.73
CA LEU A 93 -13.03 6.10 5.94
C LEU A 93 -14.06 7.19 6.27
N GLU A 94 -15.19 7.21 5.56
CA GLU A 94 -16.31 8.11 5.82
C GLU A 94 -16.95 7.86 7.19
N GLU A 95 -17.22 6.61 7.55
CA GLU A 95 -17.72 6.19 8.87
C GLU A 95 -16.81 6.63 10.03
N LEU A 96 -15.49 6.69 9.79
CA LEU A 96 -14.49 7.13 10.77
C LEU A 96 -14.19 8.64 10.71
N GLY A 97 -14.80 9.40 9.80
CA GLY A 97 -14.52 10.82 9.60
C GLY A 97 -13.12 11.14 9.02
N ILE A 98 -12.40 10.13 8.54
CA ILE A 98 -11.02 10.23 8.05
C ILE A 98 -11.03 10.58 6.56
N GLY A 99 -10.52 11.76 6.23
CA GLY A 99 -10.57 12.28 4.87
C GLY A 99 -11.93 12.86 4.49
N ARG A 100 -12.09 13.20 3.21
CA ARG A 100 -13.24 13.93 2.65
C ARG A 100 -13.50 13.44 1.22
N PRO A 101 -14.66 13.75 0.59
CA PRO A 101 -14.96 13.35 -0.79
C PRO A 101 -13.91 13.75 -1.84
N SER A 102 -13.11 14.78 -1.57
CA SER A 102 -12.01 15.23 -2.42
C SER A 102 -10.70 14.45 -2.25
N THR A 103 -10.55 13.65 -1.17
CA THR A 103 -9.31 12.93 -0.82
C THR A 103 -9.43 11.42 -0.91
N TYR A 104 -10.62 10.82 -0.79
CA TYR A 104 -10.82 9.36 -0.80
C TYR A 104 -10.10 8.63 -1.94
N ALA A 105 -10.39 8.99 -3.21
CA ALA A 105 -9.73 8.38 -4.37
C ALA A 105 -8.20 8.58 -4.36
N ALA A 106 -7.73 9.74 -3.88
CA ALA A 106 -6.30 10.02 -3.77
C ALA A 106 -5.62 9.21 -2.66
N ILE A 107 -6.29 8.95 -1.53
CA ILE A 107 -5.79 8.09 -0.45
C ILE A 107 -5.60 6.67 -0.98
N VAL A 108 -6.63 6.10 -1.62
CA VAL A 108 -6.59 4.74 -2.18
C VAL A 108 -5.52 4.60 -3.26
N SER A 109 -5.47 5.53 -4.23
CA SER A 109 -4.38 5.54 -5.23
C SER A 109 -3.01 5.65 -4.58
N ARG A 110 -2.86 6.47 -3.52
CA ARG A 110 -1.57 6.70 -2.87
C ARG A 110 -1.03 5.48 -2.14
N ILE A 111 -1.88 4.71 -1.44
CA ILE A 111 -1.43 3.50 -0.73
C ILE A 111 -1.04 2.38 -1.70
N ILE A 112 -1.68 2.32 -2.88
CA ILE A 112 -1.32 1.42 -3.97
C ILE A 112 0.00 1.88 -4.63
N ASP A 113 0.10 3.14 -5.04
CA ASP A 113 1.28 3.74 -5.71
C ASP A 113 2.59 3.67 -4.89
N GLN A 114 2.48 3.54 -3.57
CA GLN A 114 3.63 3.39 -2.66
C GLN A 114 3.94 1.93 -2.31
N GLY A 115 3.14 0.97 -2.79
CA GLY A 115 3.37 -0.45 -2.55
C GLY A 115 3.02 -0.90 -1.12
N TYR A 116 2.12 -0.18 -0.43
CA TYR A 116 1.55 -0.68 0.83
C TYR A 116 0.45 -1.71 0.56
N VAL A 117 -0.32 -1.51 -0.51
CA VAL A 117 -1.48 -2.33 -0.88
C VAL A 117 -1.41 -2.68 -2.36
N TRP A 118 -1.93 -3.84 -2.75
CA TRP A 118 -2.18 -4.23 -4.14
C TRP A 118 -3.62 -4.73 -4.32
N LYS A 119 -4.06 -4.86 -5.58
CA LYS A 119 -5.40 -5.34 -5.94
C LYS A 119 -5.34 -6.81 -6.35
N ARG A 120 -6.11 -7.66 -5.68
CA ARG A 120 -6.40 -9.04 -6.12
C ARG A 120 -7.88 -9.13 -6.50
N GLY A 121 -8.18 -9.00 -7.79
CA GLY A 121 -9.53 -8.70 -8.25
C GLY A 121 -9.99 -7.35 -7.71
N SER A 122 -11.17 -7.30 -7.06
CA SER A 122 -11.68 -6.10 -6.39
C SER A 122 -11.13 -5.89 -4.97
N ALA A 123 -10.48 -6.90 -4.38
CA ALA A 123 -10.00 -6.86 -3.00
C ALA A 123 -8.65 -6.15 -2.87
N LEU A 124 -8.53 -5.32 -1.83
CA LEU A 124 -7.30 -4.67 -1.41
C LEU A 124 -6.52 -5.58 -0.46
N VAL A 125 -5.31 -5.96 -0.85
CA VAL A 125 -4.42 -6.85 -0.08
C VAL A 125 -3.19 -6.06 0.38
N PRO A 126 -2.87 -6.02 1.68
CA PRO A 126 -1.65 -5.38 2.17
C PRO A 126 -0.41 -6.18 1.76
N HIS A 127 0.67 -5.50 1.41
CA HIS A 127 2.01 -6.10 1.36
C HIS A 127 2.60 -6.20 2.78
N PHE A 128 3.57 -7.10 2.99
CA PHE A 128 4.37 -7.18 4.23
C PHE A 128 5.03 -5.84 4.62
N LEU A 129 5.35 -4.97 3.64
CA LEU A 129 5.84 -3.62 3.90
C LEU A 129 4.84 -2.76 4.69
N ALA A 130 3.53 -2.92 4.46
CA ALA A 130 2.52 -2.20 5.22
C ALA A 130 2.56 -2.59 6.69
N PHE A 131 2.66 -3.88 7.01
CA PHE A 131 2.79 -4.35 8.40
C PHE A 131 4.00 -3.74 9.12
N THR A 132 5.18 -3.71 8.48
CA THR A 132 6.37 -3.06 9.05
C THR A 132 6.17 -1.56 9.30
N VAL A 133 5.52 -0.84 8.37
CA VAL A 133 5.32 0.61 8.51
C VAL A 133 4.20 0.93 9.51
N THR A 134 3.08 0.20 9.48
CA THR A 134 2.00 0.32 10.46
C THR A 134 2.52 0.04 11.86
N ARG A 135 3.23 -1.08 12.08
CA ARG A 135 3.83 -1.43 13.37
C ARG A 135 4.83 -0.37 13.87
N LEU A 136 5.69 0.14 12.99
CA LEU A 136 6.61 1.25 13.31
C LEU A 136 5.84 2.48 13.79
N MET A 137 4.74 2.82 13.13
CA MET A 137 3.89 3.96 13.49
C MET A 137 3.10 3.70 14.79
N GLU A 138 2.55 2.51 14.99
CA GLU A 138 1.80 2.15 16.20
C GLU A 138 2.70 2.14 17.45
N GLU A 139 3.89 1.55 17.37
CA GLU A 139 4.81 1.44 18.51
C GLU A 139 5.52 2.76 18.86
N ASN A 140 5.75 3.66 17.89
CA ASN A 140 6.59 4.86 18.09
C ASN A 140 5.83 6.20 17.91
N PHE A 141 4.70 6.17 17.20
CA PHE A 141 3.95 7.36 16.77
C PHE A 141 2.44 7.13 16.90
N THR A 142 2.00 6.37 17.91
CA THR A 142 0.61 5.86 18.06
C THR A 142 -0.45 6.93 17.77
N GLN A 143 -0.26 8.13 18.31
CA GLN A 143 -1.17 9.27 18.15
C GLN A 143 -1.32 9.76 16.70
N LEU A 144 -0.32 9.55 15.83
CA LEU A 144 -0.36 9.93 14.40
C LEU A 144 -1.09 8.92 13.51
N VAL A 145 -1.43 7.74 14.02
CA VAL A 145 -2.22 6.70 13.32
C VAL A 145 -3.51 6.35 14.03
N ASP A 146 -3.78 7.00 15.16
CA ASP A 146 -5.06 6.95 15.85
C ASP A 146 -6.19 7.55 15.00
N TYR A 147 -7.34 6.86 14.99
CA TYR A 147 -8.45 7.21 14.10
C TYR A 147 -9.16 8.48 14.56
N ASP A 148 -9.42 8.61 15.86
CA ASP A 148 -10.11 9.77 16.45
C ASP A 148 -9.24 11.04 16.33
N PHE A 149 -7.93 10.92 16.56
CA PHE A 149 -6.99 12.02 16.32
C PHE A 149 -7.01 12.45 14.84
N THR A 150 -7.00 11.50 13.91
CA THR A 150 -7.01 11.81 12.47
C THR A 150 -8.32 12.48 12.05
N ALA A 151 -9.47 12.01 12.54
CA ALA A 151 -10.76 12.62 12.30
C ALA A 151 -10.81 14.07 12.85
N SER A 152 -10.35 14.28 14.09
CA SER A 152 -10.31 15.61 14.71
C SER A 152 -9.40 16.61 13.98
N LEU A 153 -8.36 16.13 13.28
CA LEU A 153 -7.52 17.00 12.44
C LEU A 153 -8.28 17.50 11.21
N GLU A 154 -9.11 16.67 10.59
CA GLU A 154 -9.93 17.08 9.44
C GLU A 154 -11.01 18.10 9.88
N GLU A 155 -11.64 17.90 11.05
CA GLU A 155 -12.55 18.90 11.65
C GLU A 155 -11.86 20.25 11.88
N VAL A 156 -10.66 20.25 12.49
CA VAL A 156 -9.87 21.47 12.70
C VAL A 156 -9.46 22.13 11.37
N LEU A 157 -9.28 21.37 10.29
CA LEU A 157 -9.03 21.93 8.96
C LEU A 157 -10.29 22.58 8.35
N ASP A 158 -11.47 22.00 8.58
CA ASP A 158 -12.75 22.57 8.17
C ASP A 158 -13.06 23.86 8.96
N GLU A 159 -12.81 23.91 10.28
CA GLU A 159 -12.91 25.15 11.08
C GLU A 159 -11.97 26.26 10.58
N VAL A 160 -10.74 25.90 10.18
CA VAL A 160 -9.80 26.85 9.54
C VAL A 160 -10.30 27.32 8.17
N ALA A 161 -11.02 26.48 7.42
CA ALA A 161 -11.62 26.84 6.13
C ALA A 161 -12.84 27.78 6.31
N ASN A 162 -13.64 27.56 7.34
CA ASN A 162 -14.75 28.45 7.75
C ASN A 162 -14.27 29.77 8.35
N GLY A 163 -13.03 29.83 8.82
CA GLY A 163 -12.42 31.01 9.44
C GLY A 163 -12.63 31.10 10.96
N GLU A 164 -13.04 30.00 11.57
CA GLU A 164 -13.29 29.86 13.01
C GLU A 164 -11.97 29.68 13.79
N GLN A 165 -10.95 29.07 13.18
CA GLN A 165 -9.60 28.95 13.74
C GLN A 165 -8.49 29.62 12.90
N GLY A 166 -7.48 30.15 13.61
CA GLY A 166 -6.30 30.74 12.99
C GLY A 166 -5.32 29.70 12.46
N ARG A 167 -5.18 29.58 11.13
CA ARG A 167 -4.23 28.64 10.46
C ARG A 167 -2.81 28.60 11.08
N LEU A 168 -2.27 29.76 11.46
CA LEU A 168 -0.92 29.85 12.05
C LEU A 168 -0.84 29.32 13.49
N GLU A 169 -1.96 29.30 14.20
CA GLU A 169 -2.07 28.82 15.58
C GLU A 169 -2.22 27.29 15.57
N VAL A 170 -3.11 26.76 14.71
CA VAL A 170 -3.22 25.31 14.44
C VAL A 170 -1.88 24.70 14.07
N LEU A 171 -1.16 25.29 13.11
CA LEU A 171 0.17 24.79 12.71
C LEU A 171 1.21 24.86 13.83
N LYS A 172 1.15 25.87 14.71
CA LYS A 172 2.04 25.95 15.87
C LYS A 172 1.70 24.90 16.92
N ARG A 173 0.40 24.70 17.22
CA ARG A 173 -0.09 23.67 18.14
C ARG A 173 0.34 22.28 17.66
N PHE A 174 0.08 21.96 16.40
CA PHE A 174 0.48 20.67 15.84
C PHE A 174 2.00 20.47 15.82
N TYR A 175 2.79 21.49 15.48
CA TYR A 175 4.23 21.32 15.36
C TYR A 175 4.99 21.35 16.69
N PHE A 176 4.62 22.25 17.62
CA PHE A 176 5.34 22.46 18.89
C PHE A 176 4.63 21.88 20.12
N GLY A 177 3.40 21.39 19.96
CA GLY A 177 2.54 20.95 21.05
C GLY A 177 1.87 22.12 21.78
N GLU A 178 0.93 21.79 22.66
CA GLU A 178 0.38 22.71 23.64
C GLU A 178 0.91 22.37 25.04
N LYS A 179 1.21 23.39 25.85
CA LYS A 179 1.64 23.23 27.25
C LYS A 179 0.45 23.27 28.21
N THR A 180 -0.65 22.67 27.80
CA THR A 180 -1.92 22.64 28.55
C THR A 180 -1.96 21.33 29.34
N GLU A 181 -2.28 21.38 30.63
CA GLU A 181 -2.50 20.15 31.42
C GLU A 181 -3.63 19.33 30.77
N GLY A 182 -3.36 18.06 30.48
CA GLY A 182 -4.28 17.18 29.74
C GLY A 182 -4.09 17.16 28.20
N SER A 183 -3.15 17.93 27.63
CA SER A 183 -2.82 17.80 26.20
C SER A 183 -2.18 16.44 25.91
N ILE A 184 -2.91 15.56 25.23
CA ILE A 184 -2.46 14.20 24.89
C ILE A 184 -1.31 14.24 23.87
N PHE A 185 -1.38 15.18 22.90
CA PHE A 185 -0.42 15.29 21.81
C PHE A 185 0.74 16.27 22.14
N PRO A 186 1.99 15.80 22.28
CA PRO A 186 3.12 16.64 22.68
C PRO A 186 3.66 17.51 21.54
N GLY A 187 3.11 17.39 20.32
CA GLY A 187 3.59 18.07 19.12
C GLY A 187 4.56 17.24 18.29
N LEU A 188 4.56 17.46 16.97
CA LEU A 188 5.39 16.72 16.03
C LEU A 188 6.89 16.89 16.28
N ALA A 189 7.36 18.10 16.60
CA ALA A 189 8.80 18.35 16.77
C ALA A 189 9.40 17.62 17.99
N PRO A 190 8.74 17.59 19.17
CA PRO A 190 9.13 16.69 20.26
C PRO A 190 9.17 15.22 19.84
N LEU A 191 8.10 14.67 19.24
CA LEU A 191 8.06 13.28 18.78
C LEU A 191 9.23 12.93 17.85
N VAL A 192 9.54 13.81 16.89
CA VAL A 192 10.62 13.58 15.91
C VAL A 192 12.03 13.90 16.47
N SER A 193 12.14 14.45 17.68
CA SER A 193 13.44 14.73 18.31
C SER A 193 14.05 13.57 19.10
N VAL A 194 13.26 12.53 19.42
CA VAL A 194 13.62 11.43 20.34
C VAL A 194 14.03 10.14 19.59
N TYR A 195 14.37 10.23 18.30
CA TYR A 195 14.72 9.11 17.39
C TYR A 195 16.05 8.36 17.70
N GLY A 196 16.42 8.19 18.97
CA GLY A 196 17.68 7.56 19.39
C GLY A 196 17.72 6.04 19.20
N ASP A 197 16.62 5.35 19.52
CA ASP A 197 16.67 3.92 19.90
C ASP A 197 15.71 2.99 19.12
N ILE A 198 15.27 3.38 17.91
CA ILE A 198 14.41 2.50 17.08
C ILE A 198 15.26 1.41 16.42
N ASP A 199 15.11 0.15 16.86
CA ASP A 199 15.68 -1.00 16.16
C ASP A 199 14.93 -1.28 14.85
N ALA A 200 15.44 -0.70 13.77
CA ALA A 200 14.94 -0.91 12.42
C ALA A 200 14.95 -2.39 11.97
N ARG A 201 15.82 -3.25 12.53
CA ARG A 201 15.82 -4.70 12.22
C ARG A 201 14.67 -5.39 12.92
N ALA A 202 14.39 -5.06 14.18
CA ALA A 202 13.24 -5.60 14.92
C ALA A 202 11.89 -5.16 14.31
N MET A 203 11.77 -3.88 13.91
CA MET A 203 10.56 -3.37 13.24
C MET A 203 10.32 -4.01 11.86
N ALA A 204 11.39 -4.21 11.09
CA ALA A 204 11.34 -4.86 9.78
C ALA A 204 11.32 -6.40 9.84
N SER A 205 11.01 -6.98 11.00
CA SER A 205 10.85 -8.43 11.18
C SER A 205 9.45 -8.75 11.69
N LEU A 206 8.79 -9.70 11.06
CA LEU A 206 7.45 -10.19 11.42
C LEU A 206 7.56 -11.71 11.72
N PRO A 207 7.05 -12.19 12.87
CA PRO A 207 7.01 -13.62 13.15
C PRO A 207 5.97 -14.32 12.27
N ILE A 208 6.12 -15.63 12.11
CA ILE A 208 5.14 -16.50 11.44
C ILE A 208 4.50 -17.36 12.52
N GLU A 209 3.17 -17.45 12.54
CA GLU A 209 2.47 -18.20 13.57
C GLU A 209 2.77 -19.71 13.45
N GLY A 210 3.19 -20.32 14.55
CA GLY A 210 3.54 -21.74 14.59
C GLY A 210 4.86 -22.14 13.90
N HIS A 211 5.71 -21.19 13.48
CA HIS A 211 6.94 -21.48 12.74
C HIS A 211 8.18 -20.75 13.32
N GLU A 212 9.37 -21.33 13.14
CA GLU A 212 10.64 -20.76 13.65
C GLU A 212 11.22 -19.64 12.77
N GLY A 213 10.80 -19.59 11.51
CA GLY A 213 11.22 -18.61 10.52
C GLY A 213 10.53 -17.26 10.71
N ILE A 214 11.22 -16.21 10.27
CA ILE A 214 10.74 -14.83 10.32
C ILE A 214 10.70 -14.22 8.93
N ILE A 215 9.66 -13.44 8.67
CA ILE A 215 9.59 -12.57 7.49
C ILE A 215 10.42 -11.32 7.77
N ARG A 216 11.37 -10.99 6.91
CA ARG A 216 12.13 -9.74 6.95
C ARG A 216 11.80 -8.86 5.74
N VAL A 217 11.46 -7.60 5.99
CA VAL A 217 11.22 -6.60 4.93
C VAL A 217 12.51 -5.83 4.64
N GLY A 218 13.21 -6.21 3.57
CA GLY A 218 14.42 -5.53 3.12
C GLY A 218 14.17 -4.43 2.10
N LYS A 219 15.22 -3.68 1.75
CA LYS A 219 15.24 -2.69 0.63
C LYS A 219 14.72 -3.25 -0.71
N TYR A 220 14.76 -4.57 -0.88
CA TYR A 220 14.51 -5.28 -2.13
C TYR A 220 13.26 -6.15 -2.11
N GLY A 221 12.52 -6.19 -1.00
CA GLY A 221 11.32 -7.00 -0.84
C GLY A 221 11.30 -7.77 0.49
N PRO A 222 10.18 -8.44 0.78
CA PRO A 222 10.07 -9.40 1.88
C PRO A 222 10.80 -10.71 1.54
N TYR A 223 11.45 -11.31 2.52
CA TYR A 223 12.07 -12.64 2.42
C TYR A 223 11.96 -13.38 3.76
N LEU A 224 11.99 -14.71 3.73
CA LEU A 224 12.06 -15.55 4.92
C LEU A 224 13.51 -15.71 5.37
N GLU A 225 13.74 -15.74 6.68
CA GLU A 225 15.03 -16.06 7.30
C GLU A 225 14.83 -17.01 8.49
N ARG A 226 15.64 -18.08 8.59
CA ARG A 226 15.73 -18.94 9.79
C ARG A 226 17.17 -19.37 10.07
N GLY A 227 17.47 -19.77 11.30
CA GLY A 227 18.80 -20.18 11.73
C GLY A 227 19.77 -19.00 11.97
N GLU A 228 21.02 -19.32 12.35
CA GLU A 228 22.06 -18.34 12.67
C GLU A 228 23.42 -18.76 12.12
N GLY A 229 24.27 -17.79 11.76
CA GLY A 229 25.63 -18.04 11.30
C GLY A 229 25.68 -18.92 10.03
N GLU A 230 26.27 -20.11 10.15
CA GLU A 230 26.43 -21.08 9.05
C GLU A 230 25.15 -21.87 8.75
N THR A 231 24.17 -21.90 9.66
CA THR A 231 22.85 -22.54 9.44
C THR A 231 21.78 -21.58 8.91
N LEU A 232 22.18 -20.35 8.55
CA LEU A 232 21.29 -19.30 8.10
C LEU A 232 20.65 -19.63 6.74
N GLN A 233 19.40 -20.06 6.75
CA GLN A 233 18.60 -20.28 5.55
C GLN A 233 17.77 -19.05 5.20
N ARG A 234 17.58 -18.81 3.91
CA ARG A 234 16.71 -17.75 3.39
C ARG A 234 15.93 -18.22 2.18
N ALA A 235 14.67 -17.83 2.10
CA ALA A 235 13.82 -18.04 0.94
C ALA A 235 13.19 -16.71 0.50
N ASN A 236 12.96 -16.55 -0.80
CA ASN A 236 12.28 -15.36 -1.32
C ASN A 236 10.76 -15.51 -1.14
N ILE A 237 10.06 -14.40 -0.88
CA ILE A 237 8.60 -14.41 -0.79
C ILE A 237 8.03 -13.88 -2.12
N PRO A 238 7.12 -14.62 -2.80
CA PRO A 238 6.43 -14.12 -4.00
C PRO A 238 5.69 -12.80 -3.74
N GLN A 239 5.64 -11.90 -4.74
CA GLN A 239 5.08 -10.56 -4.55
C GLN A 239 3.54 -10.56 -4.46
N ASP A 240 2.91 -11.61 -4.99
CA ASP A 240 1.47 -11.88 -5.06
C ASP A 240 0.95 -12.78 -3.91
N LEU A 241 1.84 -13.28 -3.05
CA LEU A 241 1.45 -14.04 -1.85
C LEU A 241 0.84 -13.08 -0.81
N ALA A 242 -0.42 -13.31 -0.42
CA ALA A 242 -1.05 -12.49 0.61
C ALA A 242 -0.49 -12.81 2.01
N PRO A 243 -0.40 -11.83 2.93
CA PRO A 243 0.14 -12.08 4.28
C PRO A 243 -0.62 -13.14 5.10
N ASP A 244 -1.92 -13.30 4.88
CA ASP A 244 -2.76 -14.35 5.49
C ASP A 244 -2.56 -15.75 4.87
N GLU A 245 -1.89 -15.83 3.72
CA GLU A 245 -1.51 -17.09 3.06
C GLU A 245 -0.11 -17.57 3.50
N MET A 246 0.61 -16.77 4.29
CA MET A 246 1.91 -17.13 4.86
C MET A 246 1.73 -17.99 6.13
N THR A 247 1.29 -19.23 5.93
CA THR A 247 1.19 -20.25 6.98
C THR A 247 2.56 -20.87 7.29
N ALA A 248 2.67 -21.60 8.40
CA ALA A 248 3.85 -22.41 8.71
C ALA A 248 4.18 -23.43 7.60
N GLU A 249 3.16 -24.04 6.99
CA GLU A 249 3.31 -24.95 5.86
C GLU A 249 3.85 -24.23 4.62
N LYS A 250 3.34 -23.02 4.31
CA LYS A 250 3.84 -22.20 3.19
C LYS A 250 5.28 -21.73 3.44
N ALA A 251 5.63 -21.42 4.68
CA ALA A 251 6.99 -21.06 5.05
C ALA A 251 7.96 -22.23 4.84
N GLU A 252 7.62 -23.45 5.28
CA GLU A 252 8.41 -24.65 4.99
C GLU A 252 8.46 -24.97 3.50
N GLU A 253 7.37 -24.84 2.75
CA GLU A 253 7.38 -25.01 1.29
C GLU A 253 8.40 -24.05 0.65
N LEU A 254 8.42 -22.78 1.04
CA LEU A 254 9.36 -21.79 0.53
C LEU A 254 10.82 -22.04 0.98
N PHE A 255 11.05 -22.56 2.19
CA PHE A 255 12.41 -22.93 2.64
C PHE A 255 12.94 -24.22 2.00
N ASN A 256 12.07 -25.17 1.70
CA ASN A 256 12.43 -26.45 1.07
C ASN A 256 12.36 -26.40 -0.47
N ALA A 257 11.71 -25.38 -1.04
CA ALA A 257 11.84 -25.05 -2.45
C ALA A 257 13.33 -24.93 -2.80
N PRO A 258 13.79 -25.55 -3.90
CA PRO A 258 15.21 -25.56 -4.23
C PRO A 258 15.72 -24.12 -4.31
N SER A 259 16.65 -23.77 -3.43
CA SER A 259 17.37 -22.50 -3.48
C SER A 259 18.10 -22.46 -4.82
N GLY A 260 17.49 -21.82 -5.82
CA GLY A 260 17.51 -22.23 -7.22
C GLY A 260 18.82 -22.07 -7.96
N GLU A 261 19.87 -22.72 -7.46
CA GLU A 261 21.19 -22.85 -8.05
C GLU A 261 21.14 -23.91 -9.16
N ARG A 262 20.68 -23.49 -10.33
CA ARG A 262 20.57 -24.34 -11.52
C ARG A 262 21.73 -24.04 -12.44
N GLU A 263 22.60 -25.03 -12.65
CA GLU A 263 23.67 -24.95 -13.63
C GLU A 263 23.08 -24.97 -15.04
N LEU A 264 23.47 -23.99 -15.86
CA LEU A 264 22.97 -23.79 -17.22
C LEU A 264 23.97 -24.30 -18.27
N GLY A 265 25.25 -24.38 -17.90
CA GLY A 265 26.34 -24.82 -18.77
C GLY A 265 27.58 -23.93 -18.63
N VAL A 266 28.48 -24.02 -19.61
CA VAL A 266 29.75 -23.28 -19.65
C VAL A 266 29.67 -22.20 -20.73
N ASP A 267 30.07 -20.98 -20.40
CA ASP A 267 30.23 -19.86 -21.34
C ASP A 267 31.34 -20.19 -22.37
N PRO A 268 31.05 -20.22 -23.69
CA PRO A 268 32.06 -20.51 -24.71
C PRO A 268 33.13 -19.42 -24.88
N GLU A 269 32.91 -18.18 -24.41
CA GLU A 269 33.91 -17.11 -24.48
C GLU A 269 34.83 -17.07 -23.26
N THR A 270 34.30 -17.36 -22.06
CA THR A 270 35.05 -17.23 -20.80
C THR A 270 35.46 -18.56 -20.16
N GLU A 271 34.98 -19.69 -20.69
CA GLU A 271 35.13 -21.06 -20.13
C GLU A 271 34.61 -21.20 -18.69
N ARG A 272 33.71 -20.30 -18.25
CA ARG A 272 33.15 -20.28 -16.88
C ARG A 272 31.80 -20.95 -16.82
N VAL A 273 31.56 -21.70 -15.74
CA VAL A 273 30.24 -22.26 -15.42
C VAL A 273 29.26 -21.14 -15.09
N ILE A 274 28.08 -21.16 -15.70
CA ILE A 274 27.00 -20.22 -15.44
C ILE A 274 25.90 -20.91 -14.62
N LEU A 275 25.48 -20.25 -13.54
CA LEU A 275 24.40 -20.65 -12.65
C LEU A 275 23.26 -19.63 -12.73
N ALA A 276 22.02 -20.06 -12.87
CA ALA A 276 20.89 -19.29 -12.35
C ALA A 276 20.87 -19.45 -10.81
N LYS A 277 20.50 -18.40 -10.07
CA LYS A 277 20.36 -18.40 -8.60
C LYS A 277 19.21 -17.49 -8.16
N THR A 278 18.49 -17.87 -7.09
CA THR A 278 17.53 -16.97 -6.42
C THR A 278 18.23 -16.17 -5.32
N GLY A 279 18.41 -14.88 -5.54
CA GLY A 279 19.12 -13.99 -4.61
C GLY A 279 18.19 -13.06 -3.84
N ARG A 280 18.77 -12.31 -2.89
CA ARG A 280 18.11 -11.23 -2.13
C ARG A 280 17.49 -10.10 -2.98
N TYR A 281 17.73 -10.08 -4.29
CA TYR A 281 17.26 -9.07 -5.25
C TYR A 281 16.29 -9.67 -6.29
N GLY A 282 15.81 -10.90 -6.05
CA GLY A 282 15.16 -11.74 -7.06
C GLY A 282 16.16 -12.67 -7.76
N PRO A 283 15.68 -13.44 -8.75
CA PRO A 283 16.51 -14.33 -9.54
C PRO A 283 17.58 -13.60 -10.38
N TYR A 284 18.76 -14.22 -10.51
CA TYR A 284 19.87 -13.69 -11.29
C TYR A 284 20.76 -14.82 -11.84
N PHE A 285 21.38 -14.59 -12.98
CA PHE A 285 22.49 -15.37 -13.49
C PHE A 285 23.79 -14.92 -12.83
N THR A 286 24.71 -15.86 -12.58
CA THR A 286 26.07 -15.61 -12.11
C THR A 286 27.05 -16.59 -12.73
N GLU A 287 28.23 -16.12 -13.11
CA GLU A 287 29.36 -17.01 -13.40
C GLU A 287 29.99 -17.55 -12.10
N VAL A 288 30.66 -18.71 -12.19
CA VAL A 288 31.52 -19.25 -11.14
C VAL A 288 32.97 -18.86 -11.45
N LEU A 289 33.62 -18.18 -10.50
CA LEU A 289 35.05 -17.87 -10.61
C LEU A 289 35.90 -19.09 -10.18
N PRO A 290 36.99 -19.41 -10.91
CA PRO A 290 37.91 -20.49 -10.52
C PRO A 290 38.52 -20.31 -9.12
N GLU A 291 38.80 -21.43 -8.43
CA GLU A 291 39.55 -21.39 -7.17
C GLU A 291 40.92 -20.73 -7.37
N GLY A 292 41.22 -19.73 -6.55
CA GLY A 292 42.43 -18.91 -6.64
C GLY A 292 42.26 -17.56 -7.35
N SER A 293 41.07 -17.25 -7.89
CA SER A 293 40.77 -15.94 -8.48
C SER A 293 41.04 -14.78 -7.50
N PRO A 294 41.59 -13.62 -7.94
CA PRO A 294 41.91 -12.52 -7.04
C PRO A 294 40.67 -12.00 -6.30
N LYS A 295 40.76 -11.71 -4.99
CA LYS A 295 39.65 -11.16 -4.16
C LYS A 295 39.03 -9.82 -4.65
N LYS A 296 39.55 -9.23 -5.72
CA LYS A 296 39.00 -8.05 -6.40
C LYS A 296 38.14 -8.39 -7.62
N GLU A 297 38.36 -9.54 -8.23
CA GLU A 297 37.52 -10.05 -9.30
C GLU A 297 36.17 -10.46 -8.71
N LYS A 298 35.09 -10.09 -9.39
CA LYS A 298 33.72 -10.38 -9.00
C LYS A 298 33.07 -11.11 -10.16
N PRO A 299 32.24 -12.14 -9.89
CA PRO A 299 31.51 -12.78 -10.95
C PRO A 299 30.60 -11.76 -11.65
N ARG A 300 30.54 -11.81 -12.98
CA ARG A 300 29.47 -11.23 -13.78
C ARG A 300 28.14 -11.74 -13.25
N THR A 301 27.20 -10.81 -13.04
CA THR A 301 25.84 -11.10 -12.58
C THR A 301 24.84 -10.32 -13.41
N ALA A 302 23.73 -10.94 -13.80
CA ALA A 302 22.62 -10.26 -14.46
C ALA A 302 21.29 -10.73 -13.87
N SER A 303 20.43 -9.80 -13.46
CA SER A 303 19.06 -10.13 -12.99
C SER A 303 18.22 -10.71 -14.12
N LEU A 304 17.42 -11.74 -13.83
CA LEU A 304 16.41 -12.24 -14.76
C LEU A 304 15.35 -11.15 -15.02
N PHE A 305 14.61 -11.32 -16.12
CA PHE A 305 13.41 -10.54 -16.39
C PHE A 305 12.24 -10.91 -15.47
N SER A 306 11.22 -10.05 -15.46
CA SER A 306 10.00 -10.28 -14.68
C SER A 306 9.16 -11.46 -15.20
N THR A 307 9.34 -11.79 -16.48
CA THR A 307 8.68 -12.89 -17.20
C THR A 307 9.46 -14.22 -17.16
N MET A 308 10.69 -14.23 -16.65
CA MET A 308 11.59 -15.39 -16.70
C MET A 308 11.52 -16.25 -15.43
N ASP A 309 11.37 -17.55 -15.61
CA ASP A 309 11.40 -18.54 -14.53
C ASP A 309 12.77 -19.24 -14.42
N VAL A 310 13.28 -19.39 -13.19
CA VAL A 310 14.57 -20.03 -12.88
C VAL A 310 14.66 -21.47 -13.38
N GLU A 311 13.55 -22.19 -13.48
CA GLU A 311 13.50 -23.55 -13.98
C GLU A 311 13.52 -23.65 -15.51
N GLN A 312 13.07 -22.59 -16.21
CA GLN A 312 12.90 -22.59 -17.67
C GLN A 312 14.04 -21.87 -18.43
N VAL A 313 14.72 -20.89 -17.81
CA VAL A 313 15.81 -20.13 -18.47
C VAL A 313 16.94 -21.02 -19.00
N THR A 314 17.60 -20.59 -20.07
CA THR A 314 18.66 -21.34 -20.76
C THR A 314 20.04 -20.67 -20.62
N LEU A 315 21.09 -21.36 -21.07
CA LEU A 315 22.43 -20.79 -21.19
C LEU A 315 22.44 -19.56 -22.12
N ASP A 316 21.72 -19.63 -23.24
CA ASP A 316 21.61 -18.55 -24.22
C ASP A 316 20.94 -17.30 -23.61
N ASP A 317 19.91 -17.48 -22.78
CA ASP A 317 19.29 -16.38 -22.03
C ASP A 317 20.30 -15.71 -21.09
N ALA A 318 21.11 -16.51 -20.38
CA ALA A 318 22.12 -15.99 -19.46
C ALA A 318 23.22 -15.21 -20.19
N LEU A 319 23.73 -15.75 -21.30
CA LEU A 319 24.72 -15.08 -22.15
C LEU A 319 24.16 -13.78 -22.73
N ARG A 320 22.90 -13.80 -23.21
CA ARG A 320 22.19 -12.61 -23.70
C ARG A 320 22.06 -11.56 -22.60
N MET A 321 21.70 -11.94 -21.37
CA MET A 321 21.59 -11.02 -20.24
C MET A 321 22.95 -10.47 -19.77
N PHE A 322 24.04 -11.23 -19.92
CA PHE A 322 25.39 -10.76 -19.62
C PHE A 322 25.96 -9.75 -20.65
N THR A 323 25.23 -9.44 -21.73
CA THR A 323 25.54 -8.29 -22.62
C THR A 323 25.08 -6.95 -22.06
N LEU A 324 24.30 -6.94 -20.98
CA LEU A 324 23.83 -5.72 -20.32
C LEU A 324 24.83 -5.23 -19.26
N PRO A 325 25.11 -3.91 -19.14
CA PRO A 325 24.57 -2.79 -19.93
C PRO A 325 25.03 -2.78 -21.40
N ARG A 326 24.07 -2.73 -22.34
CA ARG A 326 24.36 -2.62 -23.78
C ARG A 326 24.51 -1.14 -24.13
N GLU A 327 25.64 -0.74 -24.71
CA GLU A 327 25.79 0.60 -25.28
C GLU A 327 25.09 0.66 -26.65
N ILE A 328 24.17 1.61 -26.82
CA ILE A 328 23.45 1.83 -28.09
C ILE A 328 24.24 2.78 -29.00
N GLY A 329 24.92 3.75 -28.40
CA GLY A 329 25.75 4.73 -29.09
C GLY A 329 25.93 6.02 -28.28
N LEU A 330 26.65 6.97 -28.86
CA LEU A 330 26.83 8.32 -28.30
C LEU A 330 25.71 9.25 -28.81
N ASP A 331 25.20 10.11 -27.93
CA ASP A 331 24.27 11.17 -28.35
C ASP A 331 24.99 12.19 -29.26
N PRO A 332 24.52 12.46 -30.50
CA PRO A 332 25.16 13.41 -31.42
C PRO A 332 25.22 14.86 -30.92
N THR A 333 24.42 15.23 -29.93
CA THR A 333 24.28 16.62 -29.43
C THR A 333 25.16 16.91 -28.21
N GLU A 334 25.34 15.94 -27.32
CA GLU A 334 26.06 16.11 -26.04
C GLU A 334 27.27 15.17 -25.90
N GLY A 335 27.39 14.15 -26.75
CA GLY A 335 28.48 13.15 -26.69
C GLY A 335 28.38 12.17 -25.52
N GLU A 336 27.29 12.18 -24.74
CA GLU A 336 27.08 11.24 -23.65
C GLU A 336 26.70 9.84 -24.19
N PRO A 337 27.24 8.74 -23.63
CA PRO A 337 26.86 7.39 -24.01
C PRO A 337 25.45 7.04 -23.53
N ILE A 338 24.66 6.46 -24.43
CA ILE A 338 23.33 5.93 -24.14
C ILE A 338 23.44 4.42 -23.93
N THR A 339 23.04 3.95 -22.75
CA THR A 339 23.07 2.53 -22.38
C THR A 339 21.66 1.99 -22.11
N SER A 340 21.44 0.73 -22.47
CA SER A 340 20.23 -0.04 -22.22
C SER A 340 20.45 -1.00 -21.05
N GLN A 341 19.56 -0.97 -20.06
CA GLN A 341 19.73 -1.69 -18.79
C GLN A 341 18.39 -2.23 -18.26
N ASN A 342 18.44 -3.36 -17.55
CA ASN A 342 17.29 -3.88 -16.80
C ASN A 342 17.36 -3.39 -15.34
N GLY A 343 16.21 -3.14 -14.71
CA GLY A 343 16.12 -2.66 -13.35
C GLY A 343 14.86 -3.14 -12.63
N ARG A 344 14.73 -2.79 -11.35
CA ARG A 344 13.59 -3.20 -10.49
C ARG A 344 12.20 -2.91 -11.08
N TYR A 345 12.09 -1.89 -11.94
CA TYR A 345 10.83 -1.44 -12.54
C TYR A 345 10.79 -1.73 -14.04
N GLY A 346 11.52 -2.76 -14.50
CA GLY A 346 11.63 -3.14 -15.90
C GLY A 346 12.77 -2.46 -16.65
N PRO A 347 12.79 -2.61 -17.99
CA PRO A 347 13.86 -2.15 -18.86
C PRO A 347 13.86 -0.63 -19.05
N TYR A 348 15.04 -0.03 -19.15
CA TYR A 348 15.20 1.41 -19.28
C TYR A 348 16.50 1.80 -20.01
N LEU A 349 16.44 2.98 -20.63
CA LEU A 349 17.59 3.69 -21.17
C LEU A 349 18.17 4.64 -20.14
N LEU A 350 19.49 4.76 -20.11
CA LEU A 350 20.24 5.71 -19.29
C LEU A 350 21.19 6.52 -20.18
N LYS A 351 21.04 7.85 -20.14
CA LYS A 351 21.94 8.84 -20.73
C LYS A 351 22.43 9.77 -19.62
N GLY A 352 23.67 9.57 -19.18
CA GLY A 352 24.28 10.32 -18.08
C GLY A 352 23.49 10.22 -16.77
N LYS A 353 22.60 11.19 -16.51
CA LYS A 353 21.67 11.22 -15.37
C LYS A 353 20.19 11.17 -15.75
N ASP A 354 19.85 11.27 -17.03
CA ASP A 354 18.46 11.12 -17.48
C ASP A 354 18.16 9.65 -17.82
N SER A 355 16.91 9.26 -17.59
CA SER A 355 16.43 7.91 -17.84
C SER A 355 15.04 7.93 -18.48
N ARG A 356 14.78 6.91 -19.30
CA ARG A 356 13.51 6.65 -19.98
C ARG A 356 13.18 5.17 -19.88
N THR A 357 11.97 4.83 -19.46
CA THR A 357 11.48 3.45 -19.44
C THR A 357 11.26 2.97 -20.88
N LEU A 358 11.63 1.72 -21.16
CA LEU A 358 11.32 1.04 -22.42
C LEU A 358 9.95 0.33 -22.30
N PRO A 359 9.20 0.15 -23.40
CA PRO A 359 7.85 -0.41 -23.33
C PRO A 359 7.80 -1.88 -22.92
N ASP A 360 8.82 -2.66 -23.29
CA ASP A 360 8.86 -4.12 -23.13
C ASP A 360 10.30 -4.63 -22.95
N GLU A 361 10.43 -5.91 -22.56
CA GLU A 361 11.71 -6.56 -22.25
C GLU A 361 12.54 -6.95 -23.49
N GLU A 362 11.97 -7.05 -24.70
CA GLU A 362 12.74 -7.30 -25.93
C GLU A 362 13.40 -6.02 -26.45
N SER A 363 12.71 -4.88 -26.32
CA SER A 363 13.21 -3.54 -26.67
C SER A 363 14.58 -3.22 -26.06
N ILE A 364 14.93 -3.81 -24.91
CA ILE A 364 16.26 -3.61 -24.28
C ILE A 364 17.42 -4.02 -25.21
N PHE A 365 17.21 -5.04 -26.06
CA PHE A 365 18.18 -5.55 -27.03
C PHE A 365 17.96 -4.96 -28.43
N GLY A 366 16.70 -4.75 -28.82
CA GLY A 366 16.34 -4.25 -30.15
C GLY A 366 16.56 -2.74 -30.35
N CYS A 367 16.44 -1.93 -29.29
CA CYS A 367 16.40 -0.47 -29.40
C CYS A 367 17.63 0.11 -30.12
N THR A 368 17.33 0.96 -31.10
CA THR A 368 18.27 1.69 -31.95
C THR A 368 18.59 3.08 -31.39
N LEU A 369 19.64 3.71 -31.91
CA LEU A 369 20.02 5.08 -31.50
C LEU A 369 18.93 6.09 -31.84
N GLU A 370 18.23 5.94 -32.97
CA GLU A 370 17.16 6.86 -33.39
C GLU A 370 15.95 6.79 -32.46
N GLU A 371 15.52 5.59 -32.07
CA GLU A 371 14.43 5.37 -31.10
C GLU A 371 14.81 5.88 -29.71
N ALA A 372 16.05 5.62 -29.27
CA ALA A 372 16.55 6.13 -28.00
C ALA A 372 16.54 7.67 -27.96
N LEU A 373 17.04 8.33 -29.01
CA LEU A 373 17.00 9.78 -29.15
C LEU A 373 15.55 10.32 -29.19
N ALA A 374 14.64 9.63 -29.87
CA ALA A 374 13.21 9.99 -29.87
C ALA A 374 12.59 9.91 -28.46
N LEU A 375 12.92 8.88 -27.67
CA LEU A 375 12.47 8.74 -26.28
C LEU A 375 13.08 9.80 -25.35
N PHE A 376 14.33 10.20 -25.55
CA PHE A 376 14.94 11.29 -24.77
C PHE A 376 14.41 12.67 -25.17
N ALA A 377 14.14 12.91 -26.45
CA ALA A 377 13.53 14.14 -26.97
C ALA A 377 12.09 14.35 -26.47
N GLN A 378 11.36 13.27 -26.16
CA GLN A 378 10.08 13.39 -25.47
C GLN A 378 10.26 14.03 -24.08
N PRO A 379 9.40 14.99 -23.70
CA PRO A 379 9.48 15.65 -22.41
C PRO A 379 9.32 14.62 -21.29
N LYS A 380 10.27 14.61 -20.35
CA LYS A 380 10.31 13.61 -19.27
C LYS A 380 8.95 13.51 -18.57
N LEU A 381 8.27 12.40 -18.81
CA LEU A 381 7.02 12.05 -18.14
C LEU A 381 7.30 11.97 -16.63
N ARG A 382 6.94 13.03 -15.91
CA ARG A 382 6.96 13.02 -14.44
C ARG A 382 5.98 11.94 -14.01
N ARG A 383 6.49 10.94 -13.27
CA ARG A 383 5.72 9.88 -12.62
C ARG A 383 4.41 10.46 -12.06
N GLY A 384 3.27 10.00 -12.58
CA GLY A 384 1.93 10.52 -12.23
C GLY A 384 1.32 11.57 -13.17
N ARG A 385 1.93 11.87 -14.34
CA ARG A 385 1.29 12.70 -15.39
C ARG A 385 1.38 12.00 -16.74
N GLY A 386 0.40 11.13 -17.01
CA GLY A 386 0.23 10.48 -18.30
C GLY A 386 0.08 11.48 -19.45
N GLN A 387 0.39 11.02 -20.66
CA GLN A 387 0.13 11.77 -21.89
C GLN A 387 -1.37 12.07 -21.99
N ALA A 388 -1.75 13.28 -22.40
CA ALA A 388 -3.16 13.61 -22.56
C ALA A 388 -3.74 12.80 -23.72
N ALA A 389 -4.65 11.87 -23.41
CA ALA A 389 -5.35 11.08 -24.41
C ALA A 389 -6.02 11.97 -25.47
N GLY A 390 -6.22 11.43 -26.67
CA GLY A 390 -6.99 12.08 -27.73
C GLY A 390 -8.43 12.40 -27.27
N PRO A 391 -9.15 13.26 -27.99
CA PRO A 391 -10.57 13.44 -27.71
C PRO A 391 -11.32 12.12 -27.89
N LEU A 392 -12.13 11.75 -26.90
CA LEU A 392 -12.96 10.55 -26.90
C LEU A 392 -14.08 10.64 -27.92
N LYS A 393 -14.61 11.86 -28.16
CA LYS A 393 -15.67 12.14 -29.13
C LYS A 393 -15.68 13.62 -29.51
N VAL A 394 -15.95 13.93 -30.78
CA VAL A 394 -16.33 15.28 -31.21
C VAL A 394 -17.85 15.39 -31.13
N VAL A 395 -18.37 16.38 -30.41
CA VAL A 395 -19.82 16.57 -30.18
C VAL A 395 -20.46 17.43 -31.26
N GLY A 396 -19.71 18.42 -31.78
CA GLY A 396 -20.18 19.37 -32.78
C GLY A 396 -19.72 20.80 -32.49
N VAL A 397 -20.35 21.79 -33.12
CA VAL A 397 -20.05 23.21 -32.90
C VAL A 397 -21.05 23.82 -31.91
N ASP A 398 -20.54 24.48 -30.86
CA ASP A 398 -21.33 25.17 -29.83
C ASP A 398 -22.19 26.29 -30.46
N PRO A 399 -23.53 26.25 -30.36
CA PRO A 399 -24.41 27.30 -30.89
C PRO A 399 -24.15 28.68 -30.31
N SER A 400 -23.61 28.76 -29.08
CA SER A 400 -23.37 30.01 -28.35
C SER A 400 -22.00 30.65 -28.64
N THR A 401 -20.98 29.86 -28.99
CA THR A 401 -19.60 30.36 -29.20
C THR A 401 -19.02 30.07 -30.59
N GLN A 402 -19.69 29.27 -31.41
CA GLN A 402 -19.20 28.77 -32.71
C GLN A 402 -17.86 27.99 -32.63
N LYS A 403 -17.51 27.48 -31.44
CA LYS A 403 -16.29 26.66 -31.23
C LYS A 403 -16.60 25.17 -31.29
N GLU A 404 -15.63 24.39 -31.72
CA GLU A 404 -15.73 22.92 -31.77
C GLU A 404 -15.67 22.35 -30.35
N VAL A 405 -16.67 21.56 -29.99
CA VAL A 405 -16.85 20.95 -28.68
C VAL A 405 -16.44 19.48 -28.73
N VAL A 406 -15.48 19.11 -27.90
CA VAL A 406 -14.96 17.74 -27.81
C VAL A 406 -15.03 17.20 -26.38
N VAL A 407 -15.33 15.92 -26.26
CA VAL A 407 -15.21 15.16 -25.01
C VAL A 407 -13.79 14.64 -24.89
N ARG A 408 -13.18 14.79 -23.71
CA ARG A 408 -11.83 14.30 -23.40
C ARG A 408 -11.80 13.64 -22.03
N GLU A 409 -10.89 12.70 -21.86
CA GLU A 409 -10.59 12.16 -20.53
C GLU A 409 -9.55 13.02 -19.80
N GLY A 410 -9.76 13.22 -18.50
CA GLY A 410 -8.87 14.02 -17.66
C GLY A 410 -8.69 13.41 -16.27
N ARG A 411 -7.75 13.98 -15.50
CA ARG A 411 -7.41 13.56 -14.13
C ARG A 411 -8.56 13.58 -13.10
N PHE A 412 -9.75 14.03 -13.50
CA PHE A 412 -10.95 14.18 -12.66
C PHE A 412 -12.18 13.55 -13.34
N GLY A 413 -11.95 12.54 -14.20
CA GLY A 413 -12.98 11.95 -15.05
C GLY A 413 -13.14 12.67 -16.39
N ILE A 414 -14.22 12.31 -17.08
CA ILE A 414 -14.50 12.75 -18.44
C ILE A 414 -15.07 14.17 -18.44
N TYR A 415 -14.58 15.02 -19.35
CA TYR A 415 -14.99 16.42 -19.46
C TYR A 415 -15.20 16.85 -20.91
N ILE A 416 -16.04 17.87 -21.08
CA ILE A 416 -16.33 18.57 -22.32
C ILE A 416 -15.44 19.81 -22.39
N THR A 417 -14.92 20.13 -23.58
CA THR A 417 -14.15 21.35 -23.81
C THR A 417 -14.43 21.95 -25.18
N ASP A 418 -14.50 23.29 -25.23
CA ASP A 418 -14.51 24.12 -26.44
C ASP A 418 -13.10 24.68 -26.78
N GLY A 419 -12.06 24.16 -26.11
CA GLY A 419 -10.69 24.64 -26.18
C GLY A 419 -10.30 25.71 -25.14
N GLU A 420 -11.27 26.39 -24.50
CA GLU A 420 -11.03 27.45 -23.50
C GLU A 420 -11.64 27.14 -22.13
N THR A 421 -12.82 26.54 -22.12
CA THR A 421 -13.60 26.17 -20.95
C THR A 421 -13.68 24.65 -20.85
N ASN A 422 -13.46 24.10 -19.66
CA ASN A 422 -13.56 22.66 -19.39
C ASN A 422 -14.66 22.38 -18.36
N ALA A 423 -15.73 21.70 -18.78
CA ALA A 423 -16.85 21.31 -17.92
C ALA A 423 -16.88 19.78 -17.77
N SER A 424 -16.77 19.26 -16.55
CA SER A 424 -16.90 17.80 -16.30
C SER A 424 -18.29 17.31 -16.70
N LEU A 425 -18.39 16.11 -17.27
CA LEU A 425 -19.69 15.42 -17.40
C LEU A 425 -20.21 15.11 -15.98
N ARG A 426 -21.52 15.23 -15.77
CA ARG A 426 -22.17 14.82 -14.53
C ARG A 426 -22.56 13.33 -14.64
N GLY A 427 -22.84 12.66 -13.52
CA GLY A 427 -23.09 11.21 -13.51
C GLY A 427 -24.26 10.68 -14.36
N GLY A 428 -25.14 11.56 -14.86
CA GLY A 428 -26.21 11.21 -15.81
C GLY A 428 -25.92 11.56 -17.28
N ASP A 429 -24.77 12.16 -17.58
CA ASP A 429 -24.36 12.53 -18.94
C ASP A 429 -23.40 11.45 -19.49
N SER A 430 -23.76 10.74 -20.57
CA SER A 430 -22.91 9.71 -21.20
C SER A 430 -22.14 10.25 -22.41
N VAL A 431 -20.92 9.74 -22.64
CA VAL A 431 -20.08 10.15 -23.78
C VAL A 431 -20.78 9.86 -25.11
N GLU A 432 -21.48 8.74 -25.21
CA GLU A 432 -22.11 8.29 -26.45
C GLU A 432 -23.39 9.07 -26.76
N THR A 433 -24.20 9.42 -25.75
CA THR A 433 -25.52 10.04 -25.95
C THR A 433 -25.54 11.56 -25.78
N ILE A 434 -24.45 12.20 -25.32
CA ILE A 434 -24.45 13.64 -25.10
C ILE A 434 -24.74 14.46 -26.37
N SER A 435 -25.72 15.37 -26.27
CA SER A 435 -26.12 16.29 -27.33
C SER A 435 -25.31 17.59 -27.30
N ILE A 436 -25.26 18.30 -28.42
CA ILE A 436 -24.55 19.58 -28.53
C ILE A 436 -25.16 20.68 -27.65
N GLU A 437 -26.48 20.68 -27.49
CA GLU A 437 -27.21 21.60 -26.60
C GLU A 437 -26.81 21.36 -25.13
N ARG A 438 -26.84 20.09 -24.69
CA ARG A 438 -26.44 19.69 -23.33
C ARG A 438 -24.97 20.01 -23.06
N ALA A 439 -24.10 19.83 -24.06
CA ALA A 439 -22.69 20.18 -23.98
C ALA A 439 -22.45 21.70 -23.89
N SER A 440 -23.21 22.49 -24.65
CA SER A 440 -23.22 23.96 -24.59
C SER A 440 -23.67 24.46 -23.22
N ASP A 441 -24.74 23.90 -22.65
CA ASP A 441 -25.23 24.26 -21.31
C ASP A 441 -24.17 24.04 -20.22
N LEU A 442 -23.53 22.88 -20.20
CA LEU A 442 -22.47 22.54 -19.23
C LEU A 442 -21.26 23.49 -19.35
N LEU A 443 -20.90 23.90 -20.58
CA LEU A 443 -19.87 24.90 -20.80
C LEU A 443 -20.32 26.31 -20.37
N ALA A 444 -21.56 26.70 -20.65
CA ALA A 444 -22.13 27.99 -20.26
C ALA A 444 -22.22 28.14 -18.73
N GLU A 445 -22.72 27.13 -18.01
CA GLU A 445 -22.67 27.05 -16.55
C GLU A 445 -21.22 27.24 -16.04
N ARG A 446 -20.26 26.58 -16.68
CA ARG A 446 -18.85 26.63 -16.26
C ARG A 446 -18.20 28.00 -16.53
N ARG A 447 -18.55 28.66 -17.63
CA ARG A 447 -18.16 30.06 -17.94
C ARG A 447 -18.75 31.02 -16.91
N ALA A 448 -20.03 30.87 -16.57
CA ALA A 448 -20.74 31.69 -15.58
C ALA A 448 -20.15 31.53 -14.16
N ALA A 449 -19.71 30.33 -13.79
CA ALA A 449 -19.05 30.07 -12.49
C ALA A 449 -17.64 30.68 -12.36
N GLY A 450 -17.01 31.07 -13.47
CA GLY A 450 -15.72 31.78 -13.50
C GLY A 450 -14.48 30.96 -13.08
N PRO A 451 -13.29 31.56 -13.16
CA PRO A 451 -12.05 31.01 -12.63
C PRO A 451 -11.98 31.19 -11.10
N SER A 452 -11.47 30.18 -10.38
CA SER A 452 -11.32 30.24 -8.92
C SER A 452 -10.21 31.23 -8.51
N VAL A 453 -10.60 32.46 -8.18
CA VAL A 453 -9.66 33.53 -7.80
C VAL A 453 -9.02 33.25 -6.44
N LYS A 454 -7.80 32.72 -6.45
CA LYS A 454 -6.92 32.76 -5.27
C LYS A 454 -6.49 34.20 -5.00
N LYS A 455 -6.98 34.79 -3.91
CA LYS A 455 -6.54 36.10 -3.39
C LYS A 455 -5.04 36.05 -3.07
N PRO A 456 -4.16 36.86 -3.71
CA PRO A 456 -2.74 36.89 -3.37
C PRO A 456 -2.48 37.81 -2.18
N ALA A 457 -1.93 37.27 -1.08
CA ALA A 457 -1.47 38.07 0.05
C ALA A 457 -0.17 38.82 -0.30
N ALA A 458 -0.13 40.12 -0.02
CA ALA A 458 0.95 41.01 -0.44
C ALA A 458 2.30 40.71 0.22
N ARG A 459 3.39 40.80 -0.55
CA ARG A 459 4.76 40.85 -0.01
C ARG A 459 4.96 42.15 0.78
N LYS A 460 5.29 42.06 2.07
CA LYS A 460 5.88 43.18 2.84
C LYS A 460 7.40 42.98 2.96
N ALA A 461 8.13 44.08 2.84
CA ALA A 461 9.59 44.11 2.76
C ALA A 461 10.28 43.81 4.11
N ALA A 462 11.53 43.36 4.05
CA ALA A 462 12.33 43.04 5.22
C ALA A 462 12.78 44.30 5.99
N ALA A 463 12.42 44.39 7.28
CA ALA A 463 12.93 45.42 8.19
C ALA A 463 14.30 45.03 8.76
N LYS A 464 15.22 46.00 8.84
CA LYS A 464 16.61 45.80 9.29
C LYS A 464 16.68 45.57 10.81
N LYS A 465 17.52 44.63 11.28
CA LYS A 465 17.91 44.51 12.69
C LYS A 465 19.03 45.52 13.05
N PRO A 466 18.97 46.19 14.21
CA PRO A 466 20.10 46.92 14.78
C PRO A 466 21.17 45.96 15.38
N PRO A 467 22.42 46.42 15.61
CA PRO A 467 23.56 45.53 15.83
C PRO A 467 23.71 45.03 17.27
N VAL A 468 24.05 43.76 17.43
CA VAL A 468 24.40 43.15 18.72
C VAL A 468 25.85 43.48 19.09
N LYS A 469 26.06 44.02 20.30
CA LYS A 469 27.41 44.28 20.85
C LYS A 469 28.15 42.96 21.12
N LYS A 470 29.38 42.85 20.60
CA LYS A 470 30.31 41.74 20.90
C LYS A 470 30.71 41.76 22.38
N LYS A 471 30.81 40.59 23.01
CA LYS A 471 31.66 40.36 24.20
C LYS A 471 32.79 39.41 23.80
N ALA A 472 34.01 39.68 24.27
CA ALA A 472 35.23 39.21 23.62
C ALA A 472 35.66 37.78 24.00
N THR A 473 36.37 37.15 23.07
CA THR A 473 37.02 35.83 23.19
C THR A 473 38.33 35.88 23.97
N ALA A 474 38.63 34.83 24.74
CA ALA A 474 40.00 34.49 25.15
C ALA A 474 40.44 33.18 24.46
N LYS A 475 41.68 33.16 23.94
CA LYS A 475 42.24 32.06 23.14
C LYS A 475 42.94 31.00 24.01
N LYS A 476 43.01 29.75 23.54
CA LYS A 476 44.30 29.05 23.43
C LYS A 476 44.35 28.02 22.29
N LYS A 477 45.57 27.74 21.82
CA LYS A 477 45.89 26.98 20.60
C LYS A 477 46.09 25.48 20.86
N ALA A 478 46.00 24.72 19.77
CA ALA A 478 46.21 23.27 19.65
C ALA A 478 47.63 22.76 19.95
N ALA A 479 47.73 21.43 20.20
CA ALA A 479 48.87 20.57 19.83
C ALA A 479 48.38 19.11 19.60
N LYS A 480 49.21 18.27 18.97
CA LYS A 480 48.88 16.95 18.37
C LYS A 480 49.30 15.74 19.23
N LYS A 481 48.62 14.60 18.98
CA LYS A 481 49.05 13.17 19.01
C LYS A 481 50.23 12.74 19.91
N THR A 482 50.04 11.63 20.64
CA THR A 482 50.65 10.30 20.33
C THR A 482 49.94 9.14 21.06
N VAL A 483 50.22 7.90 20.60
CA VAL A 483 49.65 6.61 21.05
C VAL A 483 50.56 5.94 22.10
N GLY A 484 50.04 5.12 23.02
CA GLY A 484 50.89 4.30 23.91
C GLY A 484 50.19 3.46 25.01
N THR A 485 49.59 2.33 24.63
CA THR A 485 49.54 1.02 25.35
C THR A 485 49.65 0.90 26.90
N THR A 486 48.60 0.29 27.48
CA THR A 486 48.65 -0.93 28.35
C THR A 486 49.31 -0.87 29.75
N LYS A 487 48.54 -1.10 30.83
CA LYS A 487 48.53 -2.38 31.61
C LYS A 487 47.42 -2.50 32.68
N VAL A 488 47.16 -3.75 33.05
CA VAL A 488 46.17 -4.30 34.01
C VAL A 488 46.69 -4.27 35.47
N ILE A 489 45.77 -4.15 36.45
CA ILE A 489 45.77 -4.67 37.85
C ILE A 489 44.28 -4.55 38.31
N SER A 490 43.47 -5.56 38.67
CA SER A 490 43.56 -6.77 39.51
C SER A 490 43.29 -6.53 41.01
N GLY A 491 42.32 -7.26 41.59
CA GLY A 491 42.00 -7.32 43.04
C GLY A 491 40.68 -6.60 43.40
N ALA A 492 39.56 -7.21 43.81
CA ALA A 492 39.21 -8.37 44.65
C ALA A 492 38.61 -7.94 46.02
N ALA A 493 37.27 -8.08 46.11
CA ALA A 493 36.43 -8.44 47.26
C ALA A 493 36.65 -7.84 48.68
N ALA A 494 35.57 -7.25 49.22
CA ALA A 494 35.18 -7.44 50.62
C ALA A 494 33.65 -7.31 50.81
N LYS A 495 33.02 -8.31 51.46
CA LYS A 495 31.61 -8.27 51.90
C LYS A 495 31.49 -7.57 53.26
N LYS A 496 30.38 -6.89 53.53
CA LYS A 496 29.59 -7.11 54.76
C LYS A 496 28.15 -6.60 54.68
N ALA A 497 27.21 -7.48 55.05
CA ALA A 497 25.88 -7.13 55.56
C ALA A 497 26.02 -6.79 57.08
N ALA A 498 25.06 -6.33 57.87
CA ALA A 498 23.63 -5.99 57.74
C ALA A 498 23.30 -5.00 58.90
N ALA A 499 22.09 -4.68 59.41
CA ALA A 499 20.67 -5.02 59.14
C ALA A 499 19.77 -4.08 59.99
N LYS A 500 18.48 -3.92 59.59
CA LYS A 500 17.30 -3.69 60.49
C LYS A 500 17.20 -2.32 61.24
N THR A 501 16.02 -1.78 61.61
CA THR A 501 14.65 -2.34 61.72
C THR A 501 13.53 -1.28 61.79
N LYS A 502 12.26 -1.73 61.59
CA LYS A 502 10.97 -1.27 62.20
C LYS A 502 10.37 0.07 61.71
N THR A 503 9.05 0.29 61.66
CA THR A 503 7.82 -0.53 61.94
C THR A 503 6.64 0.12 61.17
N GLY A 504 5.66 -0.59 60.59
CA GLY A 504 4.49 -1.24 61.24
C GLY A 504 3.18 -0.57 60.72
N VAL A 505 1.93 -1.05 60.87
CA VAL A 505 1.30 -2.22 61.54
C VAL A 505 -0.08 -2.53 60.89
N GLY A 506 -0.51 -3.81 60.90
CA GLY A 506 -1.94 -4.22 60.96
C GLY A 506 -2.60 -4.68 59.64
N SER A 507 -3.52 -5.65 59.62
CA SER A 507 -3.94 -6.65 60.63
C SER A 507 -4.78 -7.76 59.98
N ALA A 508 -4.63 -9.02 60.44
CA ALA A 508 -5.50 -10.18 60.11
C ALA A 508 -6.52 -10.41 61.26
N PRO A 509 -7.27 -11.54 61.40
CA PRO A 509 -7.49 -12.69 60.50
C PRO A 509 -8.98 -13.14 60.43
N VAL A 510 -9.27 -14.31 59.84
CA VAL A 510 -10.03 -15.44 60.46
C VAL A 510 -9.96 -16.68 59.54
N GLU A 511 -9.91 -17.88 60.13
CA GLU A 511 -9.75 -19.20 59.48
C GLU A 511 -11.09 -19.87 59.12
N SER A 512 -11.05 -20.85 58.20
CA SER A 512 -11.67 -22.17 58.45
C SER A 512 -11.23 -23.23 57.42
N ASP A 513 -10.74 -24.37 57.90
CA ASP A 513 -10.59 -25.64 57.16
C ASP A 513 -11.92 -26.13 56.57
N VAL A 514 -11.88 -26.85 55.44
CA VAL A 514 -12.45 -28.23 55.30
C VAL A 514 -11.76 -28.98 54.14
N THR A 515 -11.22 -30.16 54.46
CA THR A 515 -11.19 -31.37 53.61
C THR A 515 -11.88 -32.48 54.43
N PRO A 516 -12.54 -33.53 53.86
CA PRO A 516 -11.82 -34.57 53.11
C PRO A 516 -12.59 -35.41 52.04
N VAL A 517 -11.78 -36.10 51.22
CA VAL A 517 -11.93 -37.48 50.68
C VAL A 517 -13.17 -37.88 49.88
N GLY A 518 -12.90 -38.48 48.71
CA GLY A 518 -13.80 -39.22 47.83
C GLY A 518 -13.02 -39.79 46.66
#